data_AF-A0AAD8C3F3-F1
#
_entry.id   AF-A0AAD8C3F3-F1
#
_cell.length_a   1.000
_cell.length_b   1.000
_cell.length_c   1.000
_cell.angle_alpha   90.00
_cell.angle_beta   90.00
_cell.angle_gamma   90.00
#
_symmetry.space_group_name_H-M   'P 1'
#
loop_
_entity.id
_entity.type
_entity.pdbx_description
1 polymer ?
#
loop_
_entity_poly.entity_id
_entity_poly.type
_entity_poly.pdbx_seq_one_letter_code
_entity_poly.pdbx_strand_id
1 'polypeptide(L)' 'FSYWIGMYDFKLDRSWVWISDNKTVNISYWVEWPEYLNNDTCGYMHYSGGPKISVKNCASTIYYICMSL' A
#
# COMPACT_ATOMS: atom_id res chain seq x y z
N PHE A 1 -8.89 6.97 -10.11
CA PHE A 1 -7.42 6.98 -10.32
C PHE A 1 -6.77 6.21 -9.19
N SER A 2 -5.71 5.45 -9.50
CA SER A 2 -4.99 4.59 -8.56
C SER A 2 -3.49 4.81 -8.70
N TYR A 3 -2.80 4.95 -7.57
CA TYR A 3 -1.38 5.24 -7.51
C TYR A 3 -0.68 4.32 -6.51
N TRP A 4 0.43 3.72 -6.92
CA TRP A 4 1.36 3.11 -5.98
C TRP A 4 1.86 4.16 -5.00
N ILE A 5 1.92 3.74 -3.74
CA ILE A 5 2.59 4.45 -2.65
C ILE A 5 3.63 3.50 -2.08
N GLY A 6 4.65 4.05 -1.39
CA GLY A 6 5.81 3.28 -0.93
C GLY A 6 5.53 2.26 0.19
N MET A 7 4.29 1.81 0.37
CA MET A 7 3.90 0.85 1.39
C MET A 7 3.91 -0.58 0.84
N TYR A 8 4.48 -1.50 1.60
CA TYR A 8 4.53 -2.92 1.24
C TYR A 8 4.51 -3.82 2.48
N ASP A 9 4.21 -5.11 2.27
CA ASP A 9 4.34 -6.18 3.27
C ASP A 9 4.96 -7.44 2.64
N PHE A 10 6.29 -7.54 2.69
CA PHE A 10 7.05 -8.72 2.24
C PHE A 10 7.58 -9.57 3.40
N LYS A 11 7.34 -9.15 4.66
CA LYS A 11 7.96 -9.80 5.81
C LYS A 11 7.15 -11.01 6.26
N LEU A 12 7.85 -12.04 6.73
CA LEU A 12 7.23 -13.23 7.34
C LEU A 12 6.38 -12.89 8.57
N ASP A 13 6.77 -11.83 9.29
CA ASP A 13 6.06 -11.32 10.47
C ASP A 13 4.83 -10.44 10.13
N ARG A 14 4.58 -10.20 8.82
CA ARG A 14 3.40 -9.51 8.28
C ARG A 14 3.21 -8.12 8.86
N SER A 15 4.15 -7.24 8.52
CA SER A 15 4.16 -5.86 8.97
C SER A 15 4.25 -4.90 7.80
N TRP A 16 3.17 -4.15 7.56
CA TRP A 16 3.15 -3.07 6.58
C TRP A 16 4.17 -2.00 6.96
N VAL A 17 5.09 -1.71 6.05
CA VAL A 17 6.15 -0.73 6.25
C VAL A 17 6.31 0.19 5.06
N TRP A 18 6.89 1.36 5.30
CA TRP A 18 7.31 2.27 4.24
C TRP A 18 8.67 1.87 3.66
N ILE A 19 8.82 1.91 2.34
CA ILE A 19 10.07 1.65 1.62
C ILE A 19 11.16 2.68 1.93
N SER A 20 10.77 3.88 2.35
CA SER A 20 11.70 4.98 2.64
C SER A 20 12.50 4.79 3.92
N ASP A 21 11.88 4.31 4.99
CA ASP A 21 12.51 4.25 6.32
C ASP A 21 12.22 2.96 7.10
N ASN A 22 11.53 2.00 6.49
CA ASN A 22 11.15 0.72 7.08
C ASN A 22 10.31 0.85 8.37
N LYS A 23 9.74 2.03 8.64
CA LYS A 23 8.82 2.20 9.76
C LYS A 23 7.47 1.61 9.45
N THR A 24 6.82 1.10 10.49
CA THR A 24 5.46 0.59 10.43
C THR A 24 4.52 1.66 9.89
N VAL A 25 3.67 1.26 8.94
CA VAL A 25 2.63 2.14 8.44
C VAL A 25 1.57 2.33 9.52
N ASN A 26 1.29 3.59 9.84
CA ASN A 26 0.22 3.99 10.75
C ASN A 26 -0.72 4.97 10.04
N ILE A 27 -1.76 4.43 9.39
CA ILE A 27 -2.75 5.22 8.62
C ILE A 27 -4.17 4.67 8.85
N SER A 28 -5.16 5.56 8.75
CA SER A 28 -6.58 5.24 9.00
C SER A 28 -7.42 5.03 7.73
N TYR A 29 -6.84 5.23 6.55
CA TYR A 29 -7.58 5.24 5.26
C TYR A 29 -7.74 3.85 4.61
N TRP A 30 -7.58 2.77 5.37
CA TRP A 30 -7.79 1.41 4.86
C TRP A 30 -9.25 1.20 4.48
N VAL A 31 -9.51 0.71 3.26
CA VAL A 31 -10.87 0.34 2.84
C VAL A 31 -11.32 -0.92 3.55
N GLU A 32 -10.41 -1.88 3.62
CA GLU A 32 -10.47 -3.12 4.38
C GLU A 32 -9.07 -3.30 4.97
N TRP A 33 -8.96 -3.75 6.22
CA TRP A 33 -7.69 -4.31 6.66
C TRP A 33 -7.39 -5.45 5.69
N PRO A 34 -6.21 -5.50 5.06
CA PRO A 34 -5.96 -6.49 4.03
C PRO A 34 -5.97 -7.88 4.65
N GLU A 35 -7.14 -8.51 4.68
CA GLU A 35 -7.25 -9.94 4.83
C GLU A 35 -6.56 -10.52 3.60
N TYR A 36 -5.62 -11.42 3.89
CA TYR A 36 -4.49 -11.85 3.08
C TYR A 36 -4.90 -12.59 1.80
N LEU A 37 -5.55 -11.90 0.87
CA LEU A 37 -5.93 -12.43 -0.41
C LEU A 37 -4.72 -12.36 -1.36
N ASN A 38 -4.15 -13.52 -1.67
CA ASN A 38 -3.48 -13.79 -2.95
C ASN A 38 -2.29 -12.88 -3.33
N ASN A 39 -1.21 -12.90 -2.54
CA ASN A 39 0.10 -12.35 -2.98
C ASN A 39 0.10 -10.82 -3.24
N ASP A 40 -0.90 -10.12 -2.70
CA ASP A 40 -1.07 -8.68 -2.83
C ASP A 40 -0.26 -7.95 -1.75
N THR A 41 1.03 -7.78 -2.00
CA THR A 41 2.00 -7.25 -1.03
C THR A 41 2.35 -5.78 -1.22
N CYS A 42 1.72 -5.09 -2.17
CA CYS A 42 1.94 -3.66 -2.43
C CYS A 42 0.69 -2.82 -2.16
N GLY A 43 0.88 -1.71 -1.45
CA GLY A 43 -0.17 -0.75 -1.14
C GLY A 43 -0.36 0.29 -2.24
N TYR A 44 -1.61 0.56 -2.61
CA TYR A 44 -1.93 1.65 -3.52
C TYR A 44 -3.04 2.53 -2.94
N MET A 45 -2.96 3.82 -3.26
CA MET A 45 -4.01 4.79 -3.00
C MET A 45 -4.95 4.86 -4.20
N HIS A 46 -6.25 4.91 -3.96
CA HIS A 46 -7.23 5.24 -4.99
C HIS A 46 -8.31 6.17 -4.44
N TYR A 47 -9.04 6.80 -5.35
CA TYR A 47 -10.10 7.76 -5.00
C TYR A 47 -11.47 7.19 -5.35
N SER A 48 -12.31 6.96 -4.33
CA SER A 48 -13.71 6.54 -4.49
C SER A 48 -14.55 7.10 -3.36
N GLY A 49 -15.00 8.35 -3.51
CA GLY A 49 -15.70 9.10 -2.45
C GLY A 49 -14.77 9.64 -1.36
N GLY A 50 -13.45 9.57 -1.57
CA GLY A 50 -12.40 9.94 -0.62
C GLY A 50 -11.11 9.15 -0.89
N PRO A 51 -9.99 9.52 -0.23
CA PRO A 51 -8.75 8.76 -0.31
C PRO A 51 -8.91 7.41 0.39
N LYS A 52 -8.51 6.37 -0.32
CA LYS A 52 -8.68 5.00 0.10
C LYS A 52 -7.40 4.21 -0.17
N ILE A 53 -7.01 3.37 0.78
CA ILE A 53 -5.83 2.50 0.69
C ILE A 53 -6.32 1.07 0.52
N SER A 54 -5.77 0.39 -0.48
CA SER A 54 -5.98 -1.03 -0.74
C SER A 54 -4.68 -1.69 -1.14
N VAL A 55 -4.71 -3.02 -1.22
CA VAL A 55 -3.56 -3.85 -1.59
C VAL A 55 -3.75 -4.43 -2.97
N LYS A 56 -2.64 -4.67 -3.66
CA LYS A 56 -2.62 -5.26 -4.99
C LYS A 56 -1.28 -5.92 -5.26
N ASN A 57 -1.28 -6.87 -6.19
CA ASN A 57 -0.06 -7.51 -6.67
C ASN A 57 0.90 -6.45 -7.23
N CYS A 58 2.12 -6.45 -6.71
CA CYS A 58 3.18 -5.50 -7.05
C CYS A 58 3.56 -5.49 -8.55
N ALA A 59 3.29 -6.57 -9.29
CA ALA A 59 3.54 -6.65 -10.73
C ALA A 59 2.50 -5.86 -11.57
N SER A 60 1.45 -5.32 -10.94
CA SER A 60 0.45 -4.53 -11.65
C SER A 60 1.03 -3.20 -12.15
N THR A 61 0.73 -2.85 -13.39
CA THR A 61 1.14 -1.57 -13.99
C THR A 61 0.14 -0.47 -13.63
N ILE A 62 0.50 0.40 -12.68
CA ILE A 62 -0.21 1.65 -12.36
C ILE A 62 0.79 2.79 -12.11
N TYR A 63 0.31 4.03 -12.17
CA TYR A 63 1.11 5.21 -11.83
C TYR A 63 1.57 5.16 -10.37
N TYR A 64 2.59 5.93 -10.02
CA TYR A 64 3.14 5.99 -8.66
C TYR A 64 3.34 7.44 -8.20
N ILE A 65 3.34 7.65 -6.89
CA ILE A 65 3.67 8.92 -6.26
C ILE A 65 5.02 8.77 -5.56
N CYS A 66 5.96 9.67 -5.87
CA CYS A 66 7.20 9.82 -5.12
C CYS A 66 7.08 10.92 -4.09
N MET A 67 7.81 10.78 -2.97
CA MET A 67 7.99 11.83 -1.98
C MET A 67 9.48 12.19 -1.94
N SER A 68 9.79 13.50 -1.97
CA SER A 68 11.13 14.00 -1.61
C SER A 68 11.11 14.34 -0.14
N LEU A 69 12.16 13.92 0.58
CA LEU A 69 12.49 14.41 1.91
C LEU A 69 13.17 15.77 1.81
#